data_AF-A0A850G8Z6-F1
#
_entry.id   AF-A0A850G8Z6-F1
#
_cell.length_a   1.000
_cell.length_b   1.000
_cell.length_c   1.000
_cell.angle_alpha   90.00
_cell.angle_beta   90.00
_cell.angle_gamma   90.00
#
_symmetry.space_group_name_H-M   'P 1'
#
loop_
_entity.id
_entity.type
_entity.pdbx_description
1 polymer ?
#
loop_
_entity_poly.entity_id
_entity_poly.type
_entity_poly.pdbx_seq_one_letter_code
_entity_poly.pdbx_strand_id
1 'polypeptide(L)'
;MAFEYKPGIYKTTKFLPGNESEIAPGELVLIRTDGEFAPASALKPVMNQNNQWQFQMPGIKIPQNSLNWGDTLVKLPHEGFYRLLREMSFDGGGRWLVNAIVQLGYTRKAEPILFIAQRRNPLSSNDLFFSDKGVKVELEGIEELIEPLAWYQEPAKS
;
A
#
# COMPACT_ATOMS: atom_id res chain seq x y z
N MET A 1 20.45 18.26 -8.21
CA MET A 1 20.71 16.85 -7.80
C MET A 1 19.60 16.02 -8.41
N ALA A 2 19.91 14.84 -8.96
CA ALA A 2 18.87 13.93 -9.46
C ALA A 2 18.06 13.38 -8.28
N PHE A 3 16.75 13.18 -8.46
CA PHE A 3 15.90 12.57 -7.45
C PHE A 3 16.37 11.14 -7.13
N GLU A 4 16.48 10.82 -5.85
CA GLU A 4 16.84 9.48 -5.38
C GLU A 4 15.57 8.66 -5.16
N TYR A 5 15.36 7.65 -6.03
CA TYR A 5 14.26 6.72 -5.87
C TYR A 5 14.49 5.82 -4.66
N LYS A 6 13.56 5.85 -3.69
CA LYS A 6 13.52 4.91 -2.59
C LYS A 6 12.57 3.76 -2.92
N PRO A 7 12.92 2.50 -2.61
CA PRO A 7 11.98 1.40 -2.71
C PRO A 7 10.72 1.65 -1.87
N GLY A 8 9.59 1.20 -2.38
CA GLY A 8 8.30 1.30 -1.69
C GLY A 8 7.14 1.49 -2.64
N ILE A 9 5.95 1.66 -2.06
CA ILE A 9 4.71 1.84 -2.78
C ILE A 9 4.41 3.35 -2.88
N TYR A 10 3.97 3.79 -4.05
CA TYR A 10 3.76 5.20 -4.36
C TYR A 10 2.44 5.40 -5.12
N LYS A 11 1.87 6.59 -4.97
CA LYS A 11 0.83 7.13 -5.84
C LYS A 11 1.48 8.03 -6.89
N THR A 12 1.20 7.77 -8.16
CA THR A 12 1.65 8.61 -9.26
C THR A 12 0.82 9.89 -9.31
N THR A 13 1.42 10.97 -9.80
CA THR A 13 0.75 12.29 -9.94
C THR A 13 0.88 12.87 -11.35
N LYS A 14 1.75 12.27 -12.17
CA LYS A 14 2.00 12.61 -13.56
C LYS A 14 2.15 11.33 -14.37
N PHE A 15 1.91 11.40 -15.67
CA PHE A 15 2.27 10.33 -16.59
C PHE A 15 3.77 10.05 -16.53
N LEU A 16 4.17 8.79 -16.63
CA LEU A 16 5.59 8.44 -16.73
C LEU A 16 6.12 8.86 -18.12
N PRO A 17 7.16 9.72 -18.21
CA PRO A 17 7.70 10.12 -19.50
C PRO A 17 8.16 8.93 -20.36
N GLY A 18 7.80 8.94 -21.64
CA GLY A 18 8.10 7.87 -22.60
C GLY A 18 7.31 6.58 -22.39
N ASN A 19 6.43 6.52 -21.38
CA ASN A 19 5.56 5.38 -21.06
C ASN A 19 4.18 5.88 -20.61
N GLU A 20 3.69 6.94 -21.24
CA GLU A 20 2.46 7.64 -20.86
C GLU A 20 1.21 6.77 -21.04
N SER A 21 1.25 5.81 -21.97
CA SER A 21 0.17 4.83 -22.16
C SER A 21 0.09 3.79 -21.04
N GLU A 22 1.18 3.61 -20.29
CA GLU A 22 1.31 2.55 -19.30
C GLU A 22 1.12 3.04 -17.87
N ILE A 23 1.63 4.23 -17.54
CA ILE A 23 1.53 4.80 -16.19
C ILE A 23 0.91 6.17 -16.26
N ALA A 24 -0.31 6.26 -15.73
CA ALA A 24 -1.11 7.48 -15.63
C ALA A 24 -1.02 8.10 -14.23
N PRO A 25 -1.46 9.35 -14.04
CA PRO A 25 -1.64 9.94 -12.70
C PRO A 25 -2.68 9.18 -11.87
N GLY A 26 -2.47 9.16 -10.55
CA GLY A 26 -3.38 8.58 -9.59
C GLY A 26 -3.36 7.05 -9.56
N GLU A 27 -2.32 6.42 -10.07
CA GLU A 27 -2.13 4.96 -10.05
C GLU A 27 -1.21 4.54 -8.92
N LEU A 28 -1.45 3.32 -8.41
CA LEU A 28 -0.57 2.64 -7.47
C LEU A 28 0.62 2.02 -8.21
N VAL A 29 1.84 2.29 -7.76
CA VAL A 29 3.05 1.65 -8.30
C VAL A 29 3.99 1.22 -7.18
N LEU A 30 4.69 0.11 -7.39
CA LEU A 30 5.86 -0.25 -6.58
C LEU A 30 7.11 0.26 -7.28
N ILE A 31 7.89 1.09 -6.60
CA ILE A 31 9.22 1.50 -7.05
C ILE A 31 10.23 0.49 -6.51
N ARG A 32 11.06 -0.03 -7.40
CA ARG A 32 12.16 -0.94 -7.10
C ARG A 32 13.47 -0.38 -7.63
N THR A 33 14.54 -0.50 -6.84
CA THR A 33 15.91 -0.13 -7.23
C THR A 33 16.78 -1.39 -7.21
N ASP A 34 17.21 -1.85 -8.39
CA ASP A 34 17.93 -3.14 -8.55
C ASP A 34 19.45 -3.03 -8.36
N GLY A 35 19.92 -1.99 -7.67
CA GLY A 35 21.34 -1.75 -7.38
C GLY A 35 21.75 -0.30 -7.64
N GLU A 36 22.94 0.07 -7.19
CA GLU A 36 23.46 1.46 -7.17
C GLU A 36 23.51 2.13 -8.56
N PHE A 37 23.66 1.35 -9.63
CA PHE A 37 23.79 1.84 -11.01
C PHE A 37 22.63 1.44 -11.94
N ALA A 38 21.63 0.71 -11.43
CA ALA A 38 20.48 0.30 -12.23
C ALA A 38 19.39 1.37 -12.20
N PRO A 39 18.75 1.71 -13.34
CA PRO A 39 17.60 2.61 -13.32
C PRO A 39 16.49 2.00 -12.48
N ALA A 40 15.85 2.83 -11.65
CA ALA A 40 14.67 2.42 -10.90
C ALA A 40 13.58 1.93 -11.86
N SER A 41 12.78 0.97 -11.40
CA SER A 41 11.66 0.42 -12.15
C SER A 41 10.36 0.66 -11.41
N ALA A 42 9.32 1.02 -12.16
CA ALA A 42 7.95 1.11 -11.67
C ALA A 42 7.19 -0.16 -12.06
N LEU A 43 6.66 -0.86 -11.06
CA LEU A 43 5.85 -2.06 -11.25
C LEU A 43 4.38 -1.74 -10.97
N LYS A 44 3.50 -2.20 -11.85
CA LYS A 44 2.06 -2.07 -11.69
C LYS A 44 1.50 -3.24 -10.87
N PRO A 45 0.44 -3.01 -10.07
CA PRO A 45 -0.25 -4.07 -9.35
C PRO A 45 -0.91 -5.04 -10.33
N VAL A 46 -0.70 -6.35 -10.14
CA VAL A 46 -1.23 -7.39 -11.04
C VAL A 46 -2.40 -8.13 -10.40
N MET A 47 -2.16 -8.69 -9.21
CA MET A 47 -3.14 -9.48 -8.47
C MET A 47 -3.23 -8.98 -7.03
N ASN A 48 -4.44 -8.86 -6.49
CA ASN A 48 -4.63 -8.60 -5.07
C ASN A 48 -4.96 -9.92 -4.38
N GLN A 49 -4.18 -10.30 -3.38
CA GLN A 49 -4.40 -11.48 -2.56
C GLN A 49 -4.27 -11.10 -1.10
N ASN A 50 -5.23 -11.51 -0.28
CA ASN A 50 -5.27 -11.18 1.15
C ASN A 50 -5.13 -9.67 1.42
N ASN A 51 -5.84 -8.84 0.65
CA ASN A 51 -5.82 -7.38 0.72
C ASN A 51 -4.44 -6.72 0.45
N GLN A 52 -3.51 -7.45 -0.17
CA GLN A 52 -2.19 -6.95 -0.55
C GLN A 52 -1.96 -7.13 -2.06
N TRP A 53 -1.31 -6.15 -2.67
CA TRP A 53 -0.94 -6.22 -4.08
C TRP A 53 0.31 -7.05 -4.30
N GLN A 54 0.22 -7.94 -5.28
CA GLN A 54 1.36 -8.57 -5.91
C GLN A 54 1.78 -7.78 -7.14
N PHE A 55 3.09 -7.58 -7.25
CA PHE A 55 3.74 -6.88 -8.34
C PHE A 55 4.62 -7.87 -9.11
N GLN A 56 4.55 -7.84 -10.44
CA GLN A 56 5.27 -8.79 -11.28
C GLN A 56 6.39 -8.09 -12.09
N MET A 57 7.49 -8.81 -12.28
CA MET A 57 8.62 -8.40 -13.13
C MET A 57 8.43 -8.86 -14.59
N PRO A 58 9.02 -8.17 -15.57
CA PRO A 58 9.82 -6.94 -15.45
C PRO A 58 8.96 -5.70 -15.21
N GLY A 59 9.46 -4.76 -14.40
CA GLY A 59 8.86 -3.43 -14.28
C GLY A 59 9.21 -2.52 -15.46
N ILE A 60 8.52 -1.38 -15.54
CA ILE A 60 8.80 -0.33 -16.53
C ILE A 60 9.99 0.48 -16.03
N LYS A 61 11.07 0.51 -16.80
CA LYS A 61 12.27 1.28 -16.46
C LYS A 61 11.94 2.77 -16.48
N ILE A 62 12.29 3.47 -15.41
CA ILE A 62 12.11 4.91 -15.33
C ILE A 62 13.24 5.57 -16.13
N PRO A 63 12.93 6.37 -17.17
CA PRO A 63 13.98 6.97 -17.99
C PRO A 63 14.84 7.95 -17.18
N GLN A 64 16.16 7.94 -17.39
CA GLN A 64 17.07 8.86 -16.69
C GLN A 64 16.77 10.35 -16.96
N ASN A 65 16.18 10.65 -18.12
CA ASN A 65 15.76 11.99 -18.53
C ASN A 65 14.35 12.36 -18.07
N SER A 66 13.70 11.56 -17.21
CA SER A 66 12.39 11.90 -16.62
C SER A 66 12.55 12.99 -15.55
N LEU A 67 12.93 14.19 -16.00
CA LEU A 67 13.19 15.38 -15.19
C LEU A 67 12.04 15.58 -14.20
N ASN A 68 12.33 15.23 -12.95
CA ASN A 68 11.48 15.43 -11.77
C ASN A 68 10.20 14.59 -11.70
N TRP A 69 10.06 13.49 -12.46
CA TRP A 69 8.88 12.60 -12.29
C TRP A 69 8.88 11.93 -10.91
N GLY A 70 10.05 11.51 -10.43
CA GLY A 70 10.19 10.94 -9.10
C GLY A 70 9.81 11.91 -7.98
N ASP A 71 10.18 13.19 -8.11
CA ASP A 71 9.85 14.25 -7.14
C ASP A 71 8.35 14.45 -6.96
N THR A 72 7.54 14.08 -7.95
CA THR A 72 6.09 14.26 -7.88
C THR A 72 5.36 13.07 -7.27
N LEU A 73 6.04 11.94 -7.06
CA LEU A 73 5.42 10.76 -6.47
C LEU A 73 5.04 11.02 -5.00
N VAL A 74 3.87 10.53 -4.61
CA VAL A 74 3.47 10.54 -3.20
C VAL A 74 3.80 9.18 -2.62
N LYS A 75 4.73 9.14 -1.67
CA LYS A 75 5.07 7.91 -0.95
C LYS A 75 3.89 7.47 -0.10
N LEU A 76 3.57 6.18 -0.17
CA LEU A 76 2.50 5.59 0.62
C LEU A 76 3.08 4.76 1.77
N PRO A 77 2.38 4.70 2.92
CA PRO A 77 2.64 3.67 3.91
C PRO A 77 2.61 2.27 3.26
N HIS A 78 3.42 1.36 3.77
CA HIS A 78 3.49 0.01 3.23
C HIS A 78 2.18 -0.75 3.52
N GLU A 79 1.75 -1.64 2.65
CA GLU A 79 0.62 -2.53 2.96
C GLU A 79 1.00 -3.47 4.12
N GLY A 80 0.06 -3.78 5.01
CA GLY A 80 0.41 -4.59 6.18
C GLY A 80 -0.54 -4.42 7.35
N PHE A 81 -0.07 -4.83 8.53
CA PHE A 81 -0.87 -4.83 9.74
C PHE A 81 -0.50 -3.63 10.63
N TYR A 82 -1.54 -2.99 11.14
CA TYR A 82 -1.47 -1.75 11.89
C TYR A 82 -2.42 -1.79 13.07
N ARG A 83 -2.24 -0.89 14.03
CA ARG A 83 -3.25 -0.55 15.03
C ARG A 83 -3.80 0.85 14.78
N LEU A 84 -5.07 1.06 15.11
CA LEU A 84 -5.66 2.40 15.13
C LEU A 84 -5.18 3.21 16.33
N LEU A 85 -4.77 4.45 16.09
CA LEU A 85 -4.38 5.42 17.12
C LEU A 85 -5.56 6.22 17.66
N ARG A 86 -6.69 6.26 16.93
CA ARG A 86 -7.93 6.94 17.32
C ARG A 86 -9.15 6.11 16.91
N GLU A 87 -10.27 6.38 17.57
CA GLU A 87 -11.56 5.76 17.22
C GLU A 87 -12.02 6.22 15.83
N MET A 88 -12.58 5.30 15.06
CA MET A 88 -13.27 5.57 13.79
C MET A 88 -14.75 5.25 13.95
N SER A 89 -15.62 6.20 13.64
CA SER A 89 -17.07 6.03 13.66
C SER A 89 -17.62 6.02 12.24
N PHE A 90 -18.65 5.22 11.99
CA PHE A 90 -19.24 5.07 10.65
C PHE A 90 -20.68 5.55 10.60
N ASP A 91 -21.07 6.07 9.44
CA ASP A 91 -22.44 6.47 9.17
C ASP A 91 -23.38 5.24 9.22
N GLY A 92 -24.49 5.36 9.94
CA GLY A 92 -25.40 4.23 10.19
C GLY A 92 -25.04 3.38 11.42
N GLY A 93 -24.00 3.76 12.15
CA GLY A 93 -23.63 3.15 13.43
C GLY A 93 -22.48 2.16 13.34
N GLY A 94 -21.92 1.83 14.51
CA GLY A 94 -20.69 1.05 14.61
C GLY A 94 -19.45 1.94 14.68
N ARG A 95 -18.41 1.41 15.34
CA ARG A 95 -17.14 2.08 15.53
C ARG A 95 -16.01 1.07 15.63
N TRP A 96 -14.83 1.47 15.17
CA TRP A 96 -13.58 0.77 15.47
C TRP A 96 -12.86 1.53 16.56
N LEU A 97 -12.57 0.84 17.66
CA LEU A 97 -11.98 1.44 18.85
C LEU A 97 -10.48 1.69 18.66
N VAL A 98 -9.91 2.54 19.51
CA VAL A 98 -8.46 2.68 19.65
C VAL A 98 -7.82 1.32 19.89
N ASN A 99 -6.65 1.08 19.29
CA ASN A 99 -5.92 -0.20 19.27
C ASN A 99 -6.60 -1.34 18.51
N ALA A 100 -7.70 -1.09 17.78
CA ALA A 100 -8.21 -2.07 16.84
C ALA A 100 -7.13 -2.45 15.83
N ILE A 101 -6.95 -3.76 15.63
CA ILE A 101 -6.01 -4.30 14.65
C ILE A 101 -6.65 -4.17 13.28
N VAL A 102 -5.97 -3.50 12.36
CA VAL A 102 -6.42 -3.30 11.00
C VAL A 102 -5.33 -3.71 10.02
N GLN A 103 -5.72 -4.09 8.82
CA GLN A 103 -4.82 -4.26 7.70
C GLN A 103 -4.98 -3.08 6.75
N LEU A 104 -3.88 -2.47 6.34
CA LEU A 104 -3.83 -1.46 5.31
C LEU A 104 -3.59 -2.13 3.95
N GLY A 105 -4.47 -1.82 3.00
CA GLY A 105 -4.30 -2.12 1.58
C GLY A 105 -4.68 -0.91 0.72
N TYR A 106 -4.50 -1.01 -0.59
CA TYR A 106 -4.84 0.06 -1.53
C TYR A 106 -5.73 -0.39 -2.67
N THR A 107 -6.46 0.54 -3.30
CA THR A 107 -7.00 0.32 -4.65
C THR A 107 -5.90 0.46 -5.70
N ARG A 108 -6.18 0.05 -6.95
CA ARG A 108 -5.31 0.37 -8.10
C ARG A 108 -5.09 1.88 -8.31
N LYS A 109 -6.00 2.71 -7.76
CA LYS A 109 -5.91 4.18 -7.79
C LYS A 109 -5.15 4.76 -6.58
N ALA A 110 -4.46 3.91 -5.83
CA ALA A 110 -3.71 4.31 -4.65
C ALA A 110 -4.59 4.98 -3.56
N GLU A 111 -5.86 4.57 -3.49
CA GLU A 111 -6.77 4.98 -2.41
C GLU A 111 -6.62 3.99 -1.26
N PRO A 112 -6.33 4.44 -0.02
CA PRO A 112 -6.14 3.54 1.11
C PRO A 112 -7.46 2.92 1.57
N ILE A 113 -7.38 1.66 1.98
CA ILE A 113 -8.47 0.87 2.52
C ILE A 113 -7.99 0.21 3.81
N LEU A 114 -8.76 0.37 4.89
CA LEU A 114 -8.54 -0.34 6.14
C LEU A 114 -9.50 -1.53 6.26
N PHE A 115 -8.96 -2.69 6.60
CA PHE A 115 -9.72 -3.92 6.84
C PHE A 115 -9.58 -4.29 8.31
N ILE A 116 -10.68 -4.39 9.03
CA ILE A 116 -10.68 -4.69 10.47
C ILE A 116 -10.43 -6.18 10.73
N ALA A 117 -9.60 -6.48 11.74
CA ALA A 117 -9.45 -7.82 12.27
C ALA A 117 -10.67 -8.22 13.09
N GLN A 118 -11.15 -9.44 12.90
CA GLN A 118 -12.34 -9.97 13.53
C GLN A 118 -12.07 -11.37 14.07
N ARG A 119 -12.67 -11.66 15.23
CA ARG A 119 -12.77 -13.03 15.73
C ARG A 119 -14.06 -13.63 15.18
N ARG A 120 -13.97 -14.80 14.57
CA ARG A 120 -15.16 -15.52 14.09
C ARG A 120 -16.05 -15.91 15.27
N ASN A 121 -17.37 -15.89 15.04
CA ASN A 121 -18.38 -16.36 15.98
C ASN A 121 -19.27 -17.40 15.26
N PRO A 122 -19.32 -18.67 15.71
CA PRO A 122 -18.61 -19.23 16.87
C PRO A 122 -17.09 -19.26 16.70
N LEU A 123 -16.36 -19.38 17.81
CA LEU A 123 -14.90 -19.48 17.80
C LEU A 123 -14.48 -20.87 17.29
N SER A 124 -14.29 -20.98 15.97
CA SER A 124 -13.86 -22.23 15.31
C SER A 124 -12.35 -22.44 15.34
N SER A 125 -11.59 -21.37 15.50
CA SER A 125 -10.13 -21.34 15.36
C SER A 125 -9.54 -20.16 16.14
N ASN A 126 -8.26 -20.27 16.53
CA ASN A 126 -7.54 -19.23 17.27
C ASN A 126 -6.77 -18.30 16.32
N ASP A 127 -7.48 -17.78 15.31
CA ASP A 127 -6.96 -16.87 14.30
C ASP A 127 -7.79 -15.58 14.24
N LEU A 128 -7.13 -14.49 13.86
CA LEU A 128 -7.81 -13.25 13.49
C LEU A 128 -8.10 -13.29 12.00
N PHE A 129 -9.36 -13.11 11.65
CA PHE A 129 -9.81 -13.00 10.27
C PHE A 129 -9.91 -11.52 9.89
N PHE A 130 -9.29 -11.13 8.78
CA PHE A 130 -9.48 -9.79 8.22
C PHE A 130 -10.62 -9.82 7.21
N SER A 131 -11.52 -8.83 7.30
CA SER A 131 -12.65 -8.73 6.38
C SER A 131 -12.20 -8.55 4.93
N ASP A 132 -12.99 -9.08 3.99
CA ASP A 132 -12.91 -8.76 2.56
C ASP A 132 -13.61 -7.43 2.23
N LYS A 133 -14.34 -6.85 3.19
CA LYS A 133 -14.98 -5.54 3.11
C LYS A 133 -14.18 -4.55 3.96
N GLY A 134 -13.43 -3.71 3.29
CA GLY A 134 -12.68 -2.63 3.93
C GLY A 134 -13.41 -1.30 3.86
N VAL A 135 -12.97 -0.36 4.70
CA VAL A 135 -13.42 1.03 4.67
C VAL A 135 -12.35 1.86 3.98
N LYS A 136 -12.76 2.59 2.92
CA LYS A 136 -11.90 3.59 2.32
C LYS A 136 -11.62 4.71 3.31
N VAL A 137 -10.38 5.14 3.38
CA VAL A 137 -9.97 6.28 4.21
C VAL A 137 -9.26 7.31 3.34
N GLU A 138 -9.16 8.53 3.84
CA GLU A 138 -8.38 9.55 3.18
C GLU A 138 -6.88 9.24 3.29
N LEU A 139 -6.14 9.54 2.23
CA LEU A 139 -4.68 9.42 2.25
C LEU A 139 -4.06 10.49 3.17
N GLU A 140 -4.65 11.68 3.19
CA GLU A 140 -4.29 12.71 4.14
C GLU A 140 -4.68 12.28 5.55
N GLY A 141 -3.75 12.38 6.50
CA GLY A 141 -4.03 12.01 7.89
C GLY A 141 -3.87 10.52 8.21
N ILE A 142 -3.42 9.69 7.25
CA ILE A 142 -3.34 8.23 7.46
C ILE A 142 -2.22 7.85 8.42
N GLU A 143 -1.06 8.50 8.34
CA GLU A 143 0.10 8.20 9.20
C GLU A 143 -0.18 8.57 10.66
N GLU A 144 -1.05 9.55 10.91
CA GLU A 144 -1.53 9.91 12.24
C GLU A 144 -2.68 9.01 12.73
N LEU A 145 -3.33 8.27 11.83
CA LEU A 145 -4.43 7.36 12.15
C LEU A 145 -3.93 5.97 12.56
N ILE A 146 -2.80 5.51 11.99
CA ILE A 146 -2.34 4.13 12.13
C ILE A 146 -0.89 4.04 12.58
N GLU A 147 -0.58 3.00 13.33
CA GLU A 147 0.80 2.67 13.71
C GLU A 147 1.14 1.23 13.29
N PRO A 148 2.30 1.00 12.63
CA PRO A 148 2.71 -0.34 12.22
C PRO A 148 2.79 -1.30 13.40
N LEU A 149 2.27 -2.51 13.22
CA LEU A 149 2.45 -3.59 14.17
C LEU A 149 3.59 -4.50 13.71
N ALA A 150 4.47 -4.87 14.64
CA ALA A 150 5.47 -5.90 14.41
C ALA A 150 4.85 -7.29 14.66
N TRP A 151 4.99 -8.18 13.67
CA TRP A 151 4.52 -9.56 13.77
C TRP A 151 5.69 -10.50 13.54
N TYR A 152 5.74 -11.58 14.32
CA TYR A 152 6.64 -12.67 13.99
C TYR A 152 6.12 -13.38 12.74
N GLN A 153 6.92 -13.37 11.68
CA GLN A 153 6.64 -14.13 10.47
C GLN A 153 7.35 -15.48 10.58
N GLU A 154 6.57 -16.56 10.59
CA GLU A 154 7.14 -17.90 10.53
C GLU A 154 7.96 -18.06 9.24
N PRO A 155 9.12 -18.72 9.31
CA PRO A 155 9.88 -19.04 8.11
C PRO A 155 9.03 -19.95 7.21
N ALA A 156 9.10 -19.73 5.91
CA ALA A 156 8.50 -20.65 4.94
C ALA A 156 9.07 -22.05 5.19
N LYS A 157 8.19 -23.06 5.28
CA LYS A 157 8.65 -24.45 5.30
C LYS A 157 9.34 -24.72 3.96
N SER A 158 10.64 -24.98 4.03
CA SER A 158 11.47 -25.41 2.90
C SER A 158 10.99 -26.74 2.32
#